data_AF-A0A3D3CH66-F1
#
_entry.id   AF-A0A3D3CH66-F1
#
_cell.length_a   1.000
_cell.length_b   1.000
_cell.length_c   1.000
_cell.angle_alpha   90.00
_cell.angle_beta   90.00
_cell.angle_gamma   90.00
#
_symmetry.space_group_name_H-M   'P 1'
#
loop_
_entity.id
_entity.type
_entity.pdbx_description
1 polymer ?
#
loop_
_entity_poly.entity_id
_entity_poly.type
_entity_poly.pdbx_seq_one_letter_code
_entity_poly.pdbx_strand_id
1 'polypeptide(L)'
;GDVIARLRQDKLPFRWGRTEGLHITLAFCGEHPASTVARFTRALGEELEGAPLRPFPLRLVGLNGFPRRINARVLVAEVEERSGVLNALADRVGRLAL
;
A
#
# COMPACT_ATOMS: atom_id res chain seq x y z
N GLY A 1 -14.46 -8.19 -16.03
CA GLY A 1 -15.25 -6.93 -16.02
C GLY A 1 -14.68 -6.03 -14.97
N ASP A 2 -14.60 -4.73 -15.22
CA ASP A 2 -14.06 -3.73 -14.29
C ASP A 2 -14.97 -3.63 -13.04
N VAL A 3 -14.58 -4.29 -11.96
CA VAL A 3 -15.32 -4.34 -10.69
C VAL A 3 -15.50 -2.93 -10.11
N ILE A 4 -14.51 -2.06 -10.28
CA ILE A 4 -14.58 -0.66 -9.83
C ILE A 4 -15.61 0.10 -10.67
N ALA A 5 -15.68 -0.14 -11.99
CA ALA A 5 -16.72 0.46 -12.83
C ALA A 5 -18.14 0.09 -12.37
N ARG A 6 -18.35 -1.15 -11.89
CA ARG A 6 -19.63 -1.57 -11.32
C ARG A 6 -19.91 -0.90 -9.97
N LEU A 7 -18.93 -0.82 -9.09
CA LEU A 7 -19.07 -0.15 -7.79
C LEU A 7 -19.34 1.35 -7.92
N ARG A 8 -18.85 1.99 -9.00
CA ARG A 8 -19.18 3.40 -9.33
C ARG A 8 -20.65 3.63 -9.66
N GLN A 9 -21.38 2.58 -10.02
CA GLN A 9 -22.82 2.66 -10.29
C GLN A 9 -23.66 2.56 -9.01
N ASP A 10 -23.06 2.15 -7.88
CA ASP A 10 -23.75 2.09 -6.59
C ASP A 10 -23.98 3.49 -6.02
N LYS A 11 -25.11 3.67 -5.33
CA LYS A 11 -25.49 4.94 -4.66
C LYS A 11 -24.77 5.18 -3.33
N LEU A 12 -23.65 4.49 -3.08
CA LEU A 12 -22.88 4.68 -1.86
C LEU A 12 -22.16 6.04 -1.93
N PRO A 13 -22.04 6.78 -0.81
CA PRO A 13 -21.39 8.09 -0.77
C PRO A 13 -19.85 7.99 -0.82
N PHE A 14 -19.31 7.07 -1.60
CA PHE A 14 -17.87 6.87 -1.78
C PHE A 14 -17.41 7.42 -3.13
N ARG A 15 -16.25 8.08 -3.13
CA ARG A 15 -15.54 8.40 -4.36
C ARG A 15 -14.60 7.24 -4.70
N TRP A 16 -14.96 6.45 -5.69
CA TRP A 16 -14.13 5.35 -6.16
C TRP A 16 -12.92 5.85 -6.94
N GLY A 17 -11.72 5.45 -6.50
CA GLY A 17 -10.46 5.73 -7.17
C GLY A 17 -10.33 5.06 -8.54
N ARG A 18 -9.20 5.31 -9.19
CA ARG A 18 -8.79 4.64 -10.43
C ARG A 18 -8.11 3.31 -10.11
N THR A 19 -8.37 2.27 -10.90
CA THR A 19 -7.83 0.92 -10.67
C THR A 19 -6.30 0.92 -10.72
N GLU A 20 -5.70 1.76 -11.57
CA GLU A 20 -4.25 1.90 -11.73
C GLU A 20 -3.57 2.49 -10.48
N GLY A 21 -4.36 3.13 -9.60
CA GLY A 21 -3.86 3.69 -8.35
C GLY A 21 -3.90 2.71 -7.16
N LEU A 22 -4.40 1.49 -7.34
CA LEU A 22 -4.46 0.49 -6.28
C LEU A 22 -3.04 -0.04 -5.98
N HIS A 23 -2.60 0.13 -4.73
CA HIS A 23 -1.30 -0.31 -4.26
C HIS A 23 -1.38 -0.72 -2.78
N ILE A 24 -0.37 -1.44 -2.31
CA ILE A 24 -0.18 -1.73 -0.88
C ILE A 24 0.79 -0.69 -0.33
N THR A 25 0.34 0.12 0.62
CA THR A 25 1.21 1.07 1.31
C THR A 25 2.14 0.33 2.26
N LEU A 26 3.45 0.47 2.06
CA LEU A 26 4.48 -0.14 2.93
C LEU A 26 4.90 0.78 4.07
N ALA A 27 4.94 2.09 3.83
CA ALA A 27 5.26 3.11 4.82
C ALA A 27 4.52 4.42 4.49
N PHE A 28 4.08 5.15 5.51
CA PHE A 28 3.54 6.50 5.38
C PHE A 28 4.64 7.51 5.71
N CYS A 29 5.20 8.17 4.69
CA CYS A 29 6.31 9.11 4.88
C CYS A 29 5.86 10.55 5.15
N GLY A 30 4.60 10.91 4.90
CA GLY A 30 4.15 12.30 5.07
C GLY A 30 4.85 13.29 4.12
N GLU A 31 4.97 14.54 4.54
CA GLU A 31 5.59 15.62 3.74
C GLU A 31 7.06 15.82 4.10
N HIS A 32 7.92 15.89 3.09
CA HIS A 32 9.35 16.08 3.27
C HIS A 32 9.96 17.05 2.23
N PRO A 33 11.08 17.71 2.54
CA PRO A 33 11.85 18.47 1.56
C PRO A 33 12.31 17.60 0.39
N ALA A 34 12.39 18.16 -0.82
CA ALA A 34 12.80 17.44 -2.03
C ALA A 34 14.16 16.74 -1.90
N SER A 35 15.10 17.33 -1.15
CA SER A 35 16.40 16.73 -0.85
C SER A 35 16.29 15.44 -0.03
N THR A 36 15.32 15.38 0.90
CA THR A 36 15.04 14.19 1.71
C THR A 36 14.42 13.10 0.85
N VAL A 37 13.49 13.47 -0.04
CA VAL A 37 12.89 12.54 -1.01
C VAL A 37 13.96 11.94 -1.93
N ALA A 38 14.86 12.75 -2.49
CA ALA A 38 15.93 12.26 -3.35
C ALA A 38 16.87 11.29 -2.62
N ARG A 39 17.23 11.59 -1.36
CA ARG A 39 18.04 10.69 -0.52
C ARG A 39 17.32 9.39 -0.22
N PHE A 40 16.03 9.46 0.12
CA PHE A 40 15.19 8.29 0.40
C PHE A 40 15.08 7.39 -0.84
N THR A 41 14.78 7.95 -2.01
CA THR A 41 14.67 7.19 -3.26
C THR A 41 15.97 6.44 -3.59
N ARG A 42 17.13 7.10 -3.42
CA ARG A 42 18.43 6.45 -3.63
C ARG A 42 18.66 5.31 -2.64
N ALA A 43 18.49 5.56 -1.35
CA ALA A 43 18.70 4.55 -0.31
C ALA A 43 17.74 3.35 -0.48
N LEU A 44 16.50 3.61 -0.90
CA LEU A 44 15.53 2.57 -1.20
C LEU A 44 15.96 1.71 -2.39
N GLY A 45 16.47 2.33 -3.46
CA GLY A 45 17.01 1.60 -4.61
C GLY A 45 18.17 0.69 -4.21
N GLU A 46 19.16 1.23 -3.48
CA GLU A 46 20.33 0.50 -3.01
C GLU A 46 19.97 -0.69 -2.11
N GLU A 47 19.05 -0.51 -1.14
CA GLU A 47 18.59 -1.58 -0.25
C GLU A 47 17.86 -2.69 -1.01
N LEU A 48 17.08 -2.35 -2.04
CA LEU A 48 16.26 -3.31 -2.78
C LEU A 48 17.03 -4.06 -3.88
N GLU A 49 18.00 -3.42 -4.54
CA GLU A 49 18.83 -4.07 -5.57
C GLU A 49 19.66 -5.24 -5.00
N GLY A 50 20.15 -5.12 -3.77
CA GLY A 50 20.90 -6.17 -3.09
C GLY A 50 20.04 -7.22 -2.38
N ALA A 51 18.72 -7.02 -2.31
CA ALA A 51 17.84 -7.89 -1.54
C ALA A 51 17.40 -9.11 -2.36
N PRO A 52 17.36 -10.33 -1.76
CA PRO A 52 16.86 -11.53 -2.43
C PRO A 52 15.32 -11.55 -2.50
N LEU A 53 14.73 -10.52 -3.11
CA LEU A 53 13.29 -10.40 -3.27
C LEU A 53 12.84 -11.18 -4.50
N ARG A 54 11.87 -12.07 -4.30
CA ARG A 54 11.18 -12.77 -5.38
C ARG A 54 9.67 -12.49 -5.28
N PRO A 55 8.94 -12.52 -6.39
CA PRO A 55 7.48 -12.46 -6.35
C PRO A 55 6.93 -13.50 -5.38
N PHE A 56 5.98 -13.09 -4.55
CA PHE A 56 5.37 -13.94 -3.53
C PHE A 56 3.84 -13.85 -3.61
N PRO A 57 3.14 -14.92 -3.24
CA PRO A 57 1.68 -14.94 -3.31
C PRO A 57 1.06 -14.04 -2.24
N LEU A 58 0.08 -13.24 -2.66
CA LEU A 58 -0.76 -12.43 -1.79
C LEU A 58 -2.21 -12.81 -2.02
N ARG A 59 -3.01 -12.82 -0.94
CA ARG A 59 -4.44 -13.16 -1.02
C ARG A 59 -5.29 -12.01 -0.50
N LEU A 60 -6.31 -11.61 -1.25
CA LEU A 60 -7.35 -10.73 -0.70
C LEU A 60 -8.23 -11.53 0.25
N VAL A 61 -8.43 -11.02 1.48
CA VAL A 61 -9.14 -11.76 2.53
C VAL A 61 -10.36 -11.05 3.09
N GLY A 62 -10.54 -9.77 2.79
CA GLY A 62 -11.66 -9.02 3.33
C GLY A 62 -11.64 -7.55 2.95
N LEU A 63 -12.55 -6.82 3.57
CA LEU A 63 -12.66 -5.37 3.50
C LEU A 63 -12.63 -4.78 4.90
N ASN A 64 -11.97 -3.64 5.05
CA ASN A 64 -11.87 -2.89 6.29
C ASN A 64 -12.03 -1.39 6.05
N GLY A 65 -12.14 -0.60 7.12
CA GLY A 65 -12.27 0.86 7.07
C GLY A 65 -11.11 1.54 7.77
N PHE A 66 -10.50 2.53 7.12
CA PHE A 66 -9.38 3.33 7.65
C PHE A 66 -9.83 4.75 8.05
N PRO A 67 -9.37 5.32 9.18
CA PRO A 67 -8.37 4.75 10.11
C PRO A 67 -8.94 3.67 11.04
N ARG A 68 -10.25 3.68 11.32
CA ARG A 68 -10.97 2.61 12.02
C ARG A 68 -12.35 2.43 11.40
N ARG A 69 -12.94 1.23 11.52
CA ARG A 69 -14.26 0.91 10.93
C ARG A 69 -15.37 1.90 11.32
N ILE A 70 -15.41 2.33 12.58
CA ILE A 70 -16.49 3.19 13.12
C ILE A 70 -16.49 4.61 12.54
N ASN A 71 -15.34 5.10 12.07
CA ASN A 71 -15.17 6.44 11.51
C ASN A 71 -14.38 6.40 10.19
N ALA A 72 -14.61 5.34 9.41
CA ALA A 72 -13.87 5.06 8.21
C ALA A 72 -14.09 6.15 7.17
N ARG A 73 -12.99 6.69 6.65
CA ARG A 73 -12.97 7.62 5.51
C ARG A 73 -12.57 6.93 4.21
N VAL A 74 -11.93 5.77 4.33
CA VAL A 74 -11.45 4.98 3.20
C VAL A 74 -11.83 3.51 3.42
N LEU A 75 -12.40 2.89 2.39
CA LEU A 75 -12.57 1.44 2.32
C LEU A 75 -11.28 0.82 1.80
N VAL A 76 -10.75 -0.19 2.48
CA VAL A 76 -9.51 -0.88 2.11
C VAL A 76 -9.77 -2.38 1.93
N ALA A 77 -9.08 -2.99 0.97
CA ALA A 77 -9.03 -4.44 0.85
C ALA A 77 -7.93 -4.98 1.76
N GLU A 78 -8.27 -5.99 2.55
CA GLU A 78 -7.31 -6.67 3.42
C GLU A 78 -6.55 -7.73 2.63
N VAL A 79 -5.24 -7.81 2.88
CA VAL A 79 -4.36 -8.81 2.27
C VAL A 79 -3.82 -9.76 3.33
N GLU A 80 -3.67 -11.02 2.97
CA GLU A 80 -2.98 -12.05 3.75
C GLU A 80 -1.74 -12.51 2.98
N GLU A 81 -0.62 -12.53 3.69
CA GLU A 81 0.67 -13.04 3.24
C GLU A 81 1.23 -13.91 4.37
N ARG A 82 1.42 -15.21 4.12
CA ARG A 82 1.72 -16.18 5.19
C ARG A 82 3.21 -16.43 5.41
N SER A 83 4.05 -16.06 4.45
CA SER A 83 5.50 -16.31 4.50
C SER A 83 6.27 -15.22 5.28
N GLY A 84 5.63 -14.09 5.58
CA GLY A 84 6.23 -12.97 6.31
C GLY A 84 7.07 -12.05 5.43
N VAL A 85 7.15 -12.30 4.12
CA VAL A 85 7.91 -11.51 3.16
C VAL A 85 7.34 -10.10 3.04
N LEU A 86 6.01 -9.92 3.06
CA LEU A 86 5.41 -8.58 2.99
C LEU A 86 5.78 -7.73 4.21
N ASN A 87 5.73 -8.33 5.41
CA ASN A 87 6.11 -7.63 6.64
C ASN A 87 7.61 -7.30 6.64
N ALA A 88 8.46 -8.24 6.24
CA ALA A 88 9.91 -8.00 6.14
C ALA A 88 10.24 -6.89 5.12
N LEU A 89 9.48 -6.80 4.02
CA LEU A 89 9.61 -5.73 3.04
C LEU A 89 9.14 -4.38 3.62
N ALA A 90 7.99 -4.35 4.29
CA ALA A 90 7.48 -3.16 4.96
C ALA A 90 8.47 -2.64 6.02
N ASP A 91 9.05 -3.53 6.81
CA ASP A 91 10.06 -3.17 7.81
C ASP A 91 11.34 -2.60 7.19
N ARG A 92 11.81 -3.18 6.07
CA ARG A 92 12.98 -2.65 5.33
C ARG A 92 12.72 -1.24 4.84
N VAL A 93 11.58 -1.02 4.18
CA VAL A 93 11.18 0.31 3.68
C VAL A 93 10.97 1.28 4.84
N GLY A 94 10.32 0.84 5.91
CA GLY A 94 10.02 1.64 7.10
C GLY A 94 11.27 2.13 7.83
N ARG A 95 12.35 1.35 7.87
CA ARG A 95 13.63 1.81 8.45
C ARG A 95 14.31 2.93 7.66
N LEU A 96 13.99 3.05 6.36
CA LEU A 96 14.50 4.10 5.49
C LEU A 96 13.61 5.34 5.50
N ALA A 97 12.30 5.15 5.76
CA ALA A 97 11.34 6.22 5.92
C ALA A 97 11.60 6.90 7.28
N LEU A 98 12.06 8.15 7.25
CA LEU A 98 12.42 8.95 8.43
C LEU A 98 11.19 9.67 9.00
#